data_AF-A0A051UFC3-F1
#
_entry.id   AF-A0A051UFC3-F1
#
_cell.length_a   1.000
_cell.length_b   1.000
_cell.length_c   1.000
_cell.angle_alpha   90.00
_cell.angle_beta   90.00
_cell.angle_gamma   90.00
#
_symmetry.space_group_name_H-M   'P 1'
#
loop_
_entity.id
_entity.type
_entity.pdbx_description
1 polymer ?
#
loop_
_entity_poly.entity_id
_entity_poly.type
_entity_poly.pdbx_seq_one_letter_code
_entity_poly.pdbx_strand_id
1 'polypeptide(L)'
;MTTDKTGAEATVRLEDGKYTIAVEGKTVGLADFADRGDQRVFYHTEIDPAYGGRGLATILVEEALNEARSEGKRIVPVCSMIGTVLKKHPEFDDITDAVTPEITQWVRS
;
A
#
# COMPACT_ATOMS: atom_id res chain seq x y z
N MET A 1 13.69 3.66 -7.67
CA MET A 1 12.79 4.08 -8.77
C MET A 1 12.48 2.84 -9.56
N THR A 2 11.20 2.58 -9.78
CA THR A 2 10.74 1.36 -10.45
C THR A 2 10.04 1.79 -11.72
N THR A 3 10.19 1.01 -12.78
CA THR A 3 9.55 1.29 -14.06
C THR A 3 8.21 0.58 -14.12
N ASP A 4 7.17 1.28 -14.56
CA ASP A 4 5.88 0.66 -14.79
C ASP A 4 5.85 -0.17 -16.10
N LYS A 5 4.71 -0.80 -16.40
CA LYS A 5 4.58 -1.65 -17.61
C LYS A 5 4.67 -0.90 -18.94
N THR A 6 4.64 0.43 -18.93
CA THR A 6 4.77 1.27 -20.13
C THR A 6 6.19 1.78 -20.34
N GLY A 7 7.11 1.51 -19.39
CA GLY A 7 8.48 2.04 -19.44
C GLY A 7 8.64 3.39 -18.73
N ALA A 8 7.59 3.93 -18.10
CA ALA A 8 7.67 5.19 -17.38
C ALA A 8 8.21 4.98 -15.97
N GLU A 9 9.01 5.94 -15.49
CA GLU A 9 9.52 5.91 -14.12
C GLU A 9 8.41 6.22 -13.11
N ALA A 10 8.31 5.38 -12.09
CA ALA A 10 7.42 5.55 -10.95
C ALA A 10 8.23 5.75 -9.66
N THR A 11 7.78 6.70 -8.85
CA THR A 11 8.37 7.04 -7.55
C THR A 11 7.33 6.92 -6.46
N VAL A 12 7.61 6.12 -5.45
CA VAL A 12 6.79 6.04 -4.23
C VAL A 12 7.38 6.96 -3.17
N ARG A 13 6.52 7.65 -2.41
CA ARG A 13 6.90 8.50 -1.29
C ARG A 13 6.01 8.22 -0.08
N LEU A 14 6.61 8.17 1.09
CA LEU A 14 5.89 8.20 2.36
C LEU A 14 5.58 9.65 2.73
N GLU A 15 4.31 9.92 3.00
CA GLU A 15 3.78 11.19 3.51
C GLU A 15 2.99 10.93 4.80
N ASP A 16 2.51 11.98 5.45
CA ASP A 16 1.73 11.84 6.69
C ASP A 16 0.44 11.04 6.42
N GLY A 17 0.37 9.82 6.97
CA GLY A 17 -0.77 8.90 6.87
C GLY A 17 -1.01 8.27 5.50
N LYS A 18 -0.09 8.40 4.53
CA LYS A 18 -0.25 7.78 3.21
C LYS A 18 1.08 7.53 2.49
N TYR A 19 1.06 6.56 1.59
CA TYR A 19 2.06 6.41 0.54
C TYR A 19 1.48 6.96 -0.76
N THR A 20 2.26 7.73 -1.51
CA THR A 20 1.87 8.22 -2.84
C THR A 20 2.79 7.66 -3.92
N ILE A 21 2.22 7.40 -5.10
CA ILE A 21 2.99 7.02 -6.29
C ILE A 21 2.86 8.10 -7.35
N ALA A 22 4.00 8.56 -7.88
CA ALA A 22 4.07 9.56 -8.93
C ALA A 22 4.73 9.00 -10.19
N VAL A 23 4.19 9.39 -11.34
CA VAL A 23 4.72 9.09 -12.68
C VAL A 23 4.91 10.41 -13.41
N GLU A 24 6.09 10.61 -14.02
CA GLU A 24 6.43 11.85 -14.74
C GLU A 24 6.18 13.13 -13.90
N GLY A 25 6.44 13.04 -12.58
CA GLY A 25 6.26 14.15 -11.64
C GLY A 25 4.82 14.40 -11.19
N LYS A 26 3.84 13.65 -11.68
CA LYS A 26 2.43 13.73 -11.25
C LYS A 26 2.09 12.59 -10.29
N THR A 27 1.51 12.91 -9.14
CA THR A 27 0.92 11.90 -8.25
C THR A 27 -0.32 11.29 -8.89
N VAL A 28 -0.33 9.96 -9.00
CA VAL A 28 -1.34 9.17 -9.74
C VAL A 28 -1.95 8.05 -8.90
N GLY A 29 -1.60 7.97 -7.61
CA GLY A 29 -2.19 6.99 -6.71
C GLY A 29 -1.72 7.17 -5.28
N LEU A 30 -2.44 6.54 -4.37
CA LEU A 30 -2.18 6.58 -2.95
C LEU A 30 -2.60 5.29 -2.23
N ALA A 31 -1.96 5.03 -1.10
CA ALA A 31 -2.34 4.00 -0.13
C ALA A 31 -2.39 4.66 1.26
N ASP A 32 -3.59 4.89 1.76
CA ASP A 32 -3.79 5.44 3.10
C ASP A 32 -3.58 4.37 4.16
N PHE A 33 -2.92 4.76 5.24
CA PHE A 33 -2.67 3.92 6.39
C PHE A 33 -2.86 4.69 7.69
N ALA A 34 -3.14 3.94 8.75
CA ALA A 34 -3.10 4.45 10.11
C ALA A 34 -2.34 3.46 11.00
N ASP A 35 -1.52 4.00 11.89
CA ASP A 35 -0.75 3.18 12.82
C ASP A 35 -1.56 2.95 14.10
N ARG A 36 -1.60 1.69 14.56
CA ARG A 36 -2.23 1.26 15.79
C ARG A 36 -1.25 0.37 16.56
N GLY A 37 -0.51 0.97 17.49
CA GLY A 37 0.57 0.28 18.18
C GLY A 37 1.69 -0.11 17.19
N ASP A 38 1.98 -1.41 17.12
CA ASP A 38 2.94 -1.99 16.17
C ASP A 38 2.31 -2.31 14.80
N GLN A 39 1.00 -2.15 14.64
CA GLN A 39 0.31 -2.42 13.38
C GLN A 39 0.24 -1.16 12.50
N ARG A 40 0.46 -1.34 11.19
CA ARG A 40 0.13 -0.40 10.13
C ARG A 40 -1.08 -0.93 9.37
N VAL A 41 -2.21 -0.25 9.53
CA VAL A 41 -3.49 -0.66 8.97
C VAL A 41 -3.71 0.07 7.65
N PHE A 42 -3.66 -0.67 6.53
CA PHE A 42 -3.93 -0.12 5.21
C PHE A 42 -5.42 -0.25 4.89
N TYR A 43 -6.13 0.87 4.80
CA TYR A 43 -7.58 0.89 4.72
C TYR A 43 -8.15 1.44 3.41
N HIS A 44 -7.35 2.17 2.65
CA HIS A 44 -7.76 2.68 1.35
C HIS A 44 -6.58 2.70 0.38
N THR A 45 -6.83 2.35 -0.88
CA THR A 45 -5.82 2.39 -1.94
C THR A 45 -6.53 2.75 -3.24
N GLU A 46 -5.97 3.71 -3.96
CA GLU A 46 -6.51 4.20 -5.22
C GLU A 46 -5.39 4.46 -6.22
N ILE A 47 -5.64 4.14 -7.48
CA ILE A 47 -4.82 4.56 -8.62
C ILE A 47 -5.75 5.31 -9.57
N ASP A 48 -5.30 6.44 -10.10
CA ASP A 48 -6.00 7.20 -11.13
C ASP A 48 -6.35 6.25 -12.29
N PRO A 49 -7.64 6.12 -12.65
CA PRO A 49 -8.10 5.22 -13.71
C PRO A 49 -7.37 5.42 -15.05
N ALA A 50 -6.91 6.64 -15.35
CA ALA A 50 -6.14 6.93 -16.56
C ALA A 50 -4.77 6.21 -16.59
N TYR A 51 -4.31 5.74 -15.43
CA TYR A 51 -3.06 5.01 -15.25
C TYR A 51 -3.30 3.52 -14.91
N GLY A 52 -4.55 3.05 -15.03
CA GLY A 52 -4.93 1.66 -14.83
C GLY A 52 -4.18 0.69 -15.74
N GLY A 53 -3.94 -0.53 -15.26
CA GLY A 53 -3.25 -1.58 -16.04
C GLY A 53 -1.73 -1.44 -16.14
N ARG A 54 -1.15 -0.32 -15.68
CA ARG A 54 0.29 -0.05 -15.74
C ARG A 54 1.11 -0.75 -14.66
N GLY A 55 0.47 -1.43 -13.70
CA GLY A 55 1.14 -2.12 -12.59
C GLY A 55 1.44 -1.22 -11.38
N LEU A 56 1.01 0.04 -11.40
CA LEU A 56 1.30 1.03 -10.36
C LEU A 56 0.74 0.67 -8.98
N ALA A 57 -0.43 0.02 -8.92
CA ALA A 57 -0.99 -0.47 -7.65
C ALA A 57 -0.03 -1.44 -6.96
N THR A 58 0.54 -2.39 -7.72
CA THR A 58 1.47 -3.38 -7.19
C THR A 58 2.76 -2.71 -6.72
N ILE A 59 3.34 -1.81 -7.52
CA ILE A 59 4.55 -1.05 -7.15
C ILE A 59 4.32 -0.26 -5.85
N LEU A 60 3.22 0.50 -5.79
CA LEU A 60 2.88 1.31 -4.61
C LEU A 60 2.74 0.44 -3.37
N VAL A 61 2.01 -0.67 -3.47
CA VAL A 61 1.76 -1.54 -2.32
C VAL A 61 3.05 -2.23 -1.88
N GLU A 62 3.81 -2.86 -2.77
CA GLU A 62 5.07 -3.53 -2.41
C GLU A 62 6.03 -2.60 -1.67
N GLU A 63 6.24 -1.37 -2.16
CA GLU A 63 7.08 -0.38 -1.48
C GLU A 63 6.53 -0.01 -0.09
N ALA A 64 5.21 0.16 0.05
CA ALA A 64 4.58 0.44 1.33
C ALA A 64 4.71 -0.73 2.34
N LEU A 65 4.61 -1.97 1.87
CA LEU A 65 4.78 -3.16 2.72
C LEU A 65 6.25 -3.33 3.14
N ASN A 66 7.19 -3.08 2.23
CA ASN A 66 8.62 -3.11 2.51
C ASN A 66 9.00 -2.05 3.55
N GLU A 67 8.46 -0.84 3.45
CA GLU A 67 8.72 0.23 4.42
C GLU A 67 8.07 -0.08 5.77
N ALA A 68 6.84 -0.61 5.80
CA ALA A 68 6.25 -1.09 7.04
C ALA A 68 7.14 -2.15 7.72
N ARG A 69 7.72 -3.09 6.95
CA ARG A 69 8.67 -4.08 7.46
C ARG A 69 9.96 -3.45 7.99
N SER A 70 10.52 -2.47 7.26
CA SER A 70 11.76 -1.78 7.65
C SER A 70 11.59 -1.02 8.98
N GLU A 71 10.40 -0.48 9.21
CA GLU A 71 10.00 0.16 10.48
C GLU A 71 9.63 -0.83 11.60
N GLY A 72 9.68 -2.14 11.33
CA GLY A 72 9.30 -3.19 12.29
C GLY A 72 7.79 -3.26 12.57
N LYS A 73 6.95 -2.74 11.67
CA LYS A 73 5.50 -2.77 11.77
C LYS A 73 4.91 -4.08 11.25
N ARG A 74 3.78 -4.47 11.82
CA ARG A 74 2.90 -5.53 11.32
C ARG A 74 1.86 -4.95 10.38
N ILE A 75 1.46 -5.67 9.35
CA ILE A 75 0.58 -5.18 8.28
C ILE A 75 -0.84 -5.68 8.51
N VAL A 76 -1.84 -4.80 8.46
CA VAL A 76 -3.25 -5.20 8.46
C VAL A 76 -3.94 -4.73 7.17
N PRO A 77 -4.36 -5.64 6.26
CA PRO A 77 -4.85 -5.30 4.93
C PRO A 77 -6.38 -5.10 4.89
N VAL A 78 -6.90 -4.04 5.49
CA VAL A 78 -8.35 -3.72 5.44
C VAL A 78 -8.79 -3.43 4.00
N CYS A 79 -7.96 -2.76 3.20
CA CYS A 79 -8.22 -2.57 1.77
C CYS A 79 -8.08 -3.91 1.00
N SER A 80 -9.10 -4.24 0.22
CA SER A 80 -9.11 -5.46 -0.61
C SER A 80 -8.00 -5.50 -1.66
N MET A 81 -7.53 -4.33 -2.13
CA MET A 81 -6.40 -4.23 -3.06
C MET A 81 -5.11 -4.74 -2.41
N ILE A 82 -4.84 -4.33 -1.18
CA ILE A 82 -3.66 -4.78 -0.41
C ILE A 82 -3.74 -6.29 -0.20
N GLY A 83 -4.90 -6.81 0.21
CA GLY A 83 -5.10 -8.26 0.36
C GLY A 83 -4.92 -9.04 -0.95
N THR A 84 -5.18 -8.43 -2.11
CA THR A 84 -4.95 -9.05 -3.42
C THR A 84 -3.48 -9.08 -3.79
N VAL A 85 -2.73 -8.04 -3.43
CA VAL A 85 -1.27 -8.01 -3.60
C VAL A 85 -0.61 -9.03 -2.67
N LEU A 86 -0.94 -9.03 -1.37
CA LEU A 86 -0.37 -10.00 -0.41
C LEU A 86 -0.52 -11.46 -0.84
N LYS A 87 -1.65 -11.85 -1.45
CA LYS A 87 -1.83 -13.21 -2.01
C LYS A 87 -0.80 -13.63 -3.06
N LYS A 88 -0.17 -12.65 -3.73
CA LYS A 88 0.87 -12.86 -4.74
C LYS A 88 2.28 -12.68 -4.17
N HIS A 89 2.38 -12.19 -2.93
CA HIS A 89 3.63 -11.85 -2.26
C HIS A 89 3.70 -12.53 -0.87
N PRO A 90 3.84 -13.87 -0.84
CA PRO A 90 3.89 -14.64 0.40
C PRO A 90 5.10 -14.28 1.28
N GLU A 91 6.10 -13.58 0.75
CA GLU A 91 7.24 -13.04 1.52
C GLU A 91 6.86 -12.03 2.61
N PHE A 92 5.62 -11.54 2.63
CA PHE A 92 5.07 -10.65 3.68
C PHE A 92 4.14 -11.38 4.66
N ASP A 93 3.90 -12.68 4.50
CA ASP A 93 2.98 -13.44 5.37
C ASP A 93 3.45 -13.43 6.84
N ASP A 94 4.76 -13.36 7.09
CA ASP A 94 5.35 -13.36 8.43
C ASP A 94 5.05 -12.08 9.24
N ILE A 95 4.77 -10.99 8.54
CA ILE A 95 4.43 -9.69 9.14
C ILE A 95 2.96 -9.30 8.94
N THR A 96 2.13 -10.16 8.35
CA THR A 96 0.72 -9.86 8.09
C THR A 96 -0.18 -10.37 9.22
N ASP A 97 -1.02 -9.48 9.73
CA ASP A 97 -2.07 -9.76 10.71
C ASP A 97 -3.44 -9.86 10.04
N ALA A 98 -4.31 -10.67 10.65
CA ALA A 98 -5.69 -10.81 10.20
C ALA A 98 -6.50 -9.52 10.41
N VAL A 99 -7.36 -9.19 9.45
CA VAL A 99 -8.34 -8.12 9.59
C VAL A 99 -9.40 -8.55 10.61
N THR A 100 -9.55 -7.79 11.69
CA THR A 100 -10.59 -8.01 12.70
C THR A 100 -11.73 -6.99 12.56
N PRO A 101 -12.95 -7.32 13.04
CA PRO A 101 -14.06 -6.36 13.09
C PRO A 101 -13.71 -5.09 13.88
N GLU A 102 -12.93 -5.23 14.95
CA GLU A 102 -12.48 -4.12 15.80
C GLU A 102 -11.60 -3.15 15.00
N ILE A 103 -10.61 -3.65 14.24
CA ILE A 103 -9.75 -2.81 13.41
C ILE A 103 -10.57 -2.11 12.32
N THR A 104 -11.52 -2.83 11.70
CA THR A 104 -12.38 -2.28 10.65
C THR A 104 -13.30 -1.17 11.18
N GLN A 105 -13.79 -1.29 12.40
CA GLN A 105 -14.60 -0.25 13.04
C GLN A 105 -13.75 0.96 13.45
N TRP A 106 -12.56 0.71 14.00
CA TRP A 106 -11.62 1.75 14.43
C TRP A 106 -11.23 2.67 13.28
N VAL A 107 -10.90 2.12 12.12
CA VAL A 107 -10.45 2.92 10.95
C VAL A 107 -11.57 3.69 10.25
N ARG A 108 -12.84 3.42 10.59
CA ARG A 108 -14.02 4.10 10.04
C ARG A 108 -14.58 5.19 10.96
N SER A 109 -14.08 5.27 12.21
CA SER A 109 -14.54 6.21 13.24
C SER A 109 -13.72 7.49 13.22
#